data_AF-G0MXE7-F1
#
_entry.id   AF-G0MXE7-F1
#
_cell.length_a   1.000
_cell.length_b   1.000
_cell.length_c   1.000
_cell.angle_alpha   90.00
_cell.angle_beta   90.00
_cell.angle_gamma   90.00
#
_symmetry.space_group_name_H-M   'P 1'
#
loop_
_entity.id
_entity.type
_entity.pdbx_description
1 polymer ?
#
loop_
_entity_poly.entity_id
_entity_poly.type
_entity_poly.pdbx_seq_one_letter_code
_entity_poly.pdbx_strand_id
1 'polypeptide(L)'
;MQLKSLLQGVHTYLVGEDSALMVTVLNNIIVKKALHLTSENNEWTRPKITKLLTTHSEAISNALIYVHHSCSALIELTIAIFWIWETLGTRTIIVVLIVALVYAVLNIIDSYVYKKSLRVQLGCRDQRVEFEKTVLNSMETIKMFSWESPFVKKLKSMRGKELSVFRKTLSINSFMHSLNVTSPFVITFVSFVVYGWQYEISDLRFEDAFVLIAIFNYMRRPLHLIIPSLEMVNKALHSATRINQFLIVKQSPKVSSKTTTLPPNEPDVDIKIESANFSWNEKDDTLTDVSLQVKKGEKHAFIGFPLCGKSSLLFSITGELKLTKGKMWVSKGISFAPANPYIFSQSVKDNILFGNDYVKSKYEKVKKIQMKTHFV
;
A
#
# COMPACT_ATOMS: atom_id res chain seq x y z
N MET A 1 15.93 -18.98 31.47
CA MET A 1 14.75 -18.81 30.58
C MET A 1 14.19 -17.38 30.60
N GLN A 2 13.97 -16.77 31.77
CA GLN A 2 13.30 -15.45 31.91
C GLN A 2 14.04 -14.27 31.25
N LEU A 3 15.38 -14.20 31.32
CA LEU A 3 16.15 -13.11 30.69
C LEU A 3 16.10 -13.16 29.15
N LYS A 4 16.18 -14.36 28.56
CA LYS A 4 16.07 -14.56 27.10
C LYS A 4 14.69 -14.14 26.59
N SER A 5 13.62 -14.53 27.28
CA SER A 5 12.26 -14.11 26.92
C SER A 5 12.06 -12.62 27.09
N LEU A 6 12.64 -12.01 28.14
CA LEU A 6 12.58 -10.57 28.36
C LEU A 6 13.29 -9.80 27.22
N LEU A 7 14.54 -10.16 26.92
CA LEU A 7 15.32 -9.53 25.85
C LEU A 7 14.65 -9.68 24.48
N GLN A 8 14.11 -10.87 24.19
CA GLN A 8 13.34 -11.10 22.96
C GLN A 8 12.10 -10.20 22.91
N GLY A 9 11.40 -10.05 24.03
CA GLY A 9 10.24 -9.16 24.16
C GLY A 9 10.59 -7.70 23.92
N VAL A 10 11.66 -7.19 24.55
CA VAL A 10 12.16 -5.83 24.35
C VAL A 10 12.56 -5.60 22.90
N HIS A 11 13.29 -6.54 22.29
CA HIS A 11 13.64 -6.45 20.87
C HIS A 11 12.39 -6.38 19.98
N THR A 12 11.41 -7.26 20.19
CA THR A 12 10.18 -7.24 19.39
C THR A 12 9.37 -5.96 19.59
N TYR A 13 9.39 -5.38 20.79
CA TYR A 13 8.74 -4.12 21.09
C TYR A 13 9.42 -2.97 20.33
N LEU A 14 10.74 -2.83 20.45
CA LEU A 14 11.50 -1.76 19.78
C LEU A 14 11.36 -1.82 18.26
N VAL A 15 11.50 -3.01 17.66
CA VAL A 15 11.32 -3.17 16.21
C VAL A 15 9.87 -2.90 15.79
N GLY A 16 8.89 -3.23 16.63
CA GLY A 16 7.49 -2.90 16.39
C GLY A 16 7.23 -1.40 16.43
N GLU A 17 7.82 -0.69 17.38
CA GLU A 17 7.76 0.77 17.50
C GLU A 17 8.37 1.47 16.27
N ASP A 18 9.59 1.10 15.89
CA ASP A 18 10.27 1.63 14.70
C ASP A 18 9.46 1.37 13.42
N SER A 19 8.88 0.17 13.30
CA SER A 19 8.02 -0.20 12.18
C SER A 19 6.78 0.69 12.08
N ALA A 20 6.12 1.00 13.20
CA ALA A 20 4.95 1.87 13.23
C ALA A 20 5.30 3.34 12.91
N LEU A 21 6.41 3.84 13.43
CA LEU A 21 6.93 5.17 13.12
C LEU A 21 7.22 5.31 11.63
N MET A 22 7.84 4.28 11.03
CA MET A 22 8.15 4.25 9.61
C MET A 22 6.90 4.35 8.72
N VAL A 23 5.81 3.64 9.05
CA VAL A 23 4.53 3.76 8.32
C VAL A 23 4.00 5.19 8.39
N THR A 24 4.06 5.80 9.59
CA THR A 24 3.54 7.15 9.81
C THR A 24 4.30 8.18 8.99
N VAL A 25 5.63 8.10 8.97
CA VAL A 25 6.50 8.99 8.19
C VAL A 25 6.26 8.80 6.69
N LEU A 26 6.22 7.57 6.20
CA LEU A 26 5.95 7.27 4.79
C LEU A 26 4.59 7.81 4.35
N ASN A 27 3.54 7.56 5.13
CA ASN A 27 2.20 8.06 4.84
C ASN A 27 2.16 9.59 4.81
N ASN A 28 2.86 10.26 5.73
CA ASN A 28 2.95 11.72 5.73
C ASN A 28 3.61 12.25 4.45
N ILE A 29 4.72 11.63 4.02
CA ILE A 29 5.44 12.01 2.79
C ILE A 29 4.56 11.76 1.56
N ILE A 30 3.90 10.60 1.48
CA ILE A 30 3.02 10.25 0.36
C ILE A 30 1.83 11.21 0.29
N VAL A 31 1.17 11.53 1.40
CA VAL A 31 0.06 12.50 1.43
C VAL A 31 0.54 13.89 1.02
N LYS A 32 1.66 14.37 1.59
CA LYS A 32 2.24 15.68 1.20
C LYS A 32 2.55 15.74 -0.29
N LYS A 33 3.12 14.66 -0.85
CA LYS A 33 3.39 14.57 -2.29
C LYS A 33 2.10 14.54 -3.11
N ALA A 34 1.10 13.76 -2.67
CA ALA A 34 -0.17 13.62 -3.37
C ALA A 34 -0.93 14.95 -3.51
N LEU A 35 -0.82 15.85 -2.52
CA LEU A 35 -1.39 17.20 -2.57
C LEU A 35 -0.67 18.15 -3.55
N HIS A 36 0.50 17.78 -4.05
CA HIS A 36 1.32 18.58 -4.97
C HIS A 36 1.53 17.87 -6.32
N LEU A 37 0.67 16.93 -6.71
CA LEU A 37 0.75 16.31 -8.03
C LEU A 37 0.17 17.25 -9.09
N THR A 38 0.78 17.29 -10.28
CA THR A 38 0.17 17.91 -11.45
C THR A 38 -1.05 17.13 -11.94
N SER A 39 -2.04 17.86 -12.46
CA SER A 39 -3.18 17.35 -13.23
C SER A 39 -2.78 16.56 -14.48
N GLU A 40 -1.55 16.76 -14.98
CA GLU A 40 -0.91 16.01 -16.09
C GLU A 40 -0.78 14.49 -15.82
N ASN A 41 -0.66 14.09 -14.55
CA ASN A 41 -0.32 12.70 -14.21
C ASN A 41 -1.54 11.78 -14.17
N ASN A 42 -2.03 11.38 -15.34
CA ASN A 42 -3.07 10.35 -15.48
C ASN A 42 -2.64 8.96 -14.98
N GLU A 43 -1.34 8.71 -14.81
CA GLU A 43 -0.84 7.42 -14.34
C GLU A 43 -1.19 7.15 -12.87
N TRP A 44 -1.16 8.18 -12.02
CA TRP A 44 -1.31 8.05 -10.56
C TRP A 44 -2.73 8.40 -10.12
N THR A 45 -3.64 7.46 -10.34
CA THR A 45 -5.05 7.61 -9.92
C THR A 45 -5.21 7.48 -8.40
N ARG A 46 -6.31 8.05 -7.86
CA ARG A 46 -6.65 7.96 -6.43
C ARG A 46 -6.52 6.53 -5.86
N PRO A 47 -7.04 5.47 -6.52
CA PRO A 47 -6.91 4.10 -6.01
C PRO A 47 -5.45 3.63 -5.92
N LYS A 48 -4.58 4.04 -6.85
CA LYS A 48 -3.14 3.71 -6.79
C LYS A 48 -2.46 4.41 -5.61
N ILE A 49 -2.79 5.69 -5.36
CA ILE A 49 -2.27 6.43 -4.20
C ILE A 49 -2.77 5.82 -2.89
N THR A 50 -4.05 5.46 -2.79
CA THR A 50 -4.59 4.75 -1.62
C THR A 50 -3.88 3.42 -1.38
N LYS A 51 -3.52 2.70 -2.45
CA LYS A 51 -2.73 1.46 -2.35
C LYS A 51 -1.29 1.71 -1.87
N LEU A 52 -0.69 2.86 -2.21
CA LEU A 52 0.61 3.26 -1.66
C LEU A 52 0.53 3.49 -0.15
N LEU A 53 -0.51 4.21 0.31
CA LEU A 53 -0.72 4.53 1.73
C LEU A 53 -1.05 3.32 2.61
N THR A 54 -1.70 2.32 2.04
CA THR A 54 -2.12 1.12 2.76
C THR A 54 -1.12 -0.01 2.52
N THR A 55 -1.31 -0.75 1.44
CA THR A 55 -0.59 -2.01 1.16
C THR A 55 0.93 -1.83 1.05
N HIS A 56 1.41 -0.80 0.34
CA HIS A 56 2.85 -0.66 0.11
C HIS A 56 3.59 -0.16 1.35
N SER A 57 3.03 0.81 2.08
CA SER A 57 3.65 1.30 3.33
C SER A 57 3.69 0.20 4.40
N GLU A 58 2.61 -0.57 4.55
CA GLU A 58 2.58 -1.75 5.43
C GLU A 58 3.57 -2.84 5.00
N ALA A 59 3.75 -3.08 3.70
CA ALA A 59 4.69 -4.10 3.22
C ALA A 59 6.13 -3.79 3.62
N ILE A 60 6.54 -2.52 3.56
CA ILE A 60 7.90 -2.11 3.95
C ILE A 60 8.07 -2.21 5.47
N SER A 61 7.08 -1.75 6.24
CA SER A 61 7.09 -1.81 7.70
C SER A 61 7.15 -3.26 8.21
N ASN A 62 6.35 -4.16 7.64
CA ASN A 62 6.35 -5.57 8.00
C ASN A 62 7.71 -6.23 7.70
N ALA A 63 8.36 -5.88 6.59
CA ALA A 63 9.65 -6.47 6.24
C ALA A 63 10.75 -6.18 7.26
N LEU A 64 10.72 -5.04 7.97
CA LEU A 64 11.71 -4.72 9.00
C LEU A 64 11.78 -5.83 10.07
N ILE A 65 10.62 -6.26 10.58
CA ILE A 65 10.52 -7.34 11.56
C ILE A 65 11.16 -8.63 11.03
N TYR A 66 10.87 -9.00 9.78
CA TYR A 66 11.40 -10.21 9.17
C TYR A 66 12.89 -10.14 8.86
N VAL A 67 13.43 -8.96 8.52
CA VAL A 67 14.87 -8.76 8.28
C VAL A 67 15.66 -9.04 9.55
N HIS A 68 15.26 -8.45 10.68
CA HIS A 68 15.92 -8.70 11.98
C HIS A 68 15.90 -10.18 12.35
N HIS A 69 14.75 -10.85 12.21
CA HIS A 69 14.64 -12.28 12.46
C HIS A 69 15.46 -13.13 11.50
N SER A 70 15.60 -12.74 10.23
CA SER A 70 16.41 -13.45 9.24
C SER A 70 17.91 -13.34 9.53
N CYS A 71 18.40 -12.16 9.90
CA CYS A 71 19.79 -11.96 10.30
C CYS A 71 20.12 -12.75 11.56
N SER A 72 19.22 -12.72 12.55
CA SER A 72 19.33 -13.55 13.75
C SER A 72 19.34 -15.04 13.40
N ALA A 73 18.50 -15.49 12.47
CA ALA A 73 18.42 -16.90 12.06
C ALA A 73 19.72 -17.39 11.40
N LEU A 74 20.39 -16.54 10.62
CA LEU A 74 21.69 -16.88 10.01
C LEU A 74 22.77 -17.06 11.09
N ILE A 75 22.79 -16.20 12.10
CA ILE A 75 23.74 -16.30 13.23
C ILE A 75 23.45 -17.55 14.07
N GLU A 76 22.18 -17.86 14.34
CA GLU A 76 21.80 -19.07 15.06
C GLU A 76 22.22 -20.34 14.31
N LEU A 77 22.10 -20.34 12.97
CA LEU A 77 22.46 -21.46 12.13
C LEU A 77 23.98 -21.67 12.08
N THR A 78 24.78 -20.59 12.03
CA THR A 78 26.25 -20.71 12.08
C THR A 78 26.74 -21.25 13.42
N ILE A 79 26.17 -20.78 14.53
CA ILE A 79 26.49 -21.29 15.87
C ILE A 79 26.09 -22.77 16.00
N ALA A 80 24.91 -23.15 15.50
CA ALA A 80 24.46 -24.54 15.55
C ALA A 80 25.36 -25.48 14.74
N ILE A 81 25.79 -25.07 13.54
CA ILE A 81 26.75 -25.83 12.74
C ILE A 81 28.09 -25.97 13.47
N PHE A 82 28.57 -24.90 14.12
CA PHE A 82 29.80 -24.93 14.90
C PHE A 82 29.73 -25.95 16.05
N TRP A 83 28.65 -25.98 16.84
CA TRP A 83 28.48 -26.97 17.91
C TRP A 83 28.32 -28.40 17.41
N ILE A 84 27.68 -28.61 16.25
CA ILE A 84 27.61 -29.94 15.63
C ILE A 84 29.01 -30.42 15.22
N TRP A 85 29.85 -29.51 14.69
CA TRP A 85 31.24 -29.81 14.40
C TRP A 85 31.99 -30.18 15.70
N GLU A 86 31.91 -29.36 16.74
CA GLU A 86 32.64 -29.60 18.00
C GLU A 86 32.26 -30.95 18.66
N THR A 87 30.97 -31.31 18.65
CA THR A 87 30.47 -32.53 19.33
C THR A 87 30.91 -33.82 18.64
N LEU A 88 31.08 -33.81 17.32
CA LEU A 88 31.25 -35.05 16.53
C LEU A 88 32.48 -35.01 15.59
N GLY A 89 33.26 -33.93 15.60
CA GLY A 89 34.47 -33.75 14.80
C GLY A 89 34.24 -33.64 13.29
N THR A 90 35.29 -33.84 12.49
CA THR A 90 35.25 -33.81 11.00
C THR A 90 34.34 -34.87 10.38
N ARG A 91 33.85 -35.82 11.18
CA ARG A 91 33.01 -36.96 10.80
C ARG A 91 31.55 -36.60 10.48
N THR A 92 31.15 -35.32 10.61
CA THR A 92 29.75 -34.87 10.51
C THR A 92 29.35 -34.07 9.31
N ILE A 93 30.30 -33.72 8.45
CA ILE A 93 29.99 -32.91 7.27
C ILE A 93 28.89 -33.57 6.42
N ILE A 94 28.91 -34.91 6.34
CA ILE A 94 27.90 -35.71 5.63
C ILE A 94 26.53 -35.66 6.33
N VAL A 95 26.49 -35.85 7.67
CA VAL A 95 25.24 -35.79 8.44
C VAL A 95 24.63 -34.39 8.35
N VAL A 96 25.42 -33.34 8.51
CA VAL A 96 24.96 -31.94 8.39
C VAL A 96 24.46 -31.64 6.98
N LEU A 97 25.16 -32.10 5.93
CA LEU A 97 24.72 -31.95 4.54
C LEU A 97 23.40 -32.65 4.27
N ILE A 98 23.23 -33.90 4.75
CA ILE A 98 21.99 -34.66 4.57
C ILE A 98 20.84 -34.00 5.33
N VAL A 99 21.06 -33.56 6.58
CA VAL A 99 20.05 -32.85 7.37
C VAL A 99 19.66 -31.52 6.72
N ALA A 100 20.64 -30.75 6.25
CA ALA A 100 20.41 -29.50 5.53
C ALA A 100 19.64 -29.73 4.23
N LEU A 101 19.98 -30.78 3.47
CA LEU A 101 19.28 -31.17 2.25
C LEU A 101 17.82 -31.56 2.53
N VAL A 102 17.58 -32.40 3.54
CA VAL A 102 16.22 -32.80 3.95
C VAL A 102 15.39 -31.58 4.35
N TYR A 103 15.94 -30.69 5.18
CA TYR A 103 15.25 -29.45 5.54
C TYR A 103 15.00 -28.53 4.34
N ALA A 104 15.98 -28.37 3.45
CA ALA A 104 15.83 -27.55 2.26
C ALA A 104 14.71 -28.08 1.35
N VAL A 105 14.68 -29.40 1.10
CA VAL A 105 13.66 -30.05 0.28
C VAL A 105 12.27 -29.88 0.90
N LEU A 106 12.12 -30.16 2.20
CA LEU A 106 10.83 -29.99 2.90
C LEU A 106 10.33 -28.54 2.83
N ASN A 107 11.20 -27.56 3.08
CA ASN A 107 10.83 -26.14 3.05
C ASN A 107 10.53 -25.61 1.63
N ILE A 108 11.23 -26.11 0.59
CA ILE A 108 10.94 -25.76 -0.81
C ILE A 108 9.57 -26.28 -1.22
N ILE A 109 9.27 -27.54 -0.90
CA ILE A 109 7.96 -28.16 -1.19
C ILE A 109 6.85 -27.39 -0.47
N ASP A 110 7.02 -27.11 0.83
CA ASP A 110 6.05 -26.36 1.62
C ASP A 110 5.82 -24.96 1.03
N SER A 111 6.89 -24.21 0.72
CA SER A 111 6.77 -22.89 0.10
C SER A 111 6.05 -22.92 -1.25
N TYR A 112 6.37 -23.89 -2.11
CA TYR A 112 5.74 -24.03 -3.42
C TYR A 112 4.24 -24.32 -3.30
N VAL A 113 3.89 -25.29 -2.45
CA VAL A 113 2.50 -25.71 -2.23
C VAL A 113 1.71 -24.57 -1.59
N TYR A 114 2.25 -23.91 -0.57
CA TYR A 114 1.64 -22.75 0.07
C TYR A 114 1.36 -21.63 -0.93
N LYS A 115 2.34 -21.24 -1.74
CA LYS A 115 2.21 -20.18 -2.75
C LYS A 115 1.15 -20.51 -3.80
N LYS A 116 1.15 -21.74 -4.32
CA LYS A 116 0.16 -22.18 -5.32
C LYS A 116 -1.24 -22.17 -4.73
N SER A 117 -1.39 -22.71 -3.53
CA SER A 117 -2.65 -22.78 -2.80
C SER A 117 -3.22 -21.39 -2.51
N LEU A 118 -2.38 -20.48 -2.01
CA LEU A 118 -2.74 -19.09 -1.73
C LEU A 118 -3.16 -18.35 -3.00
N ARG A 119 -2.44 -18.54 -4.12
CA ARG A 119 -2.77 -17.89 -5.40
C ARG A 119 -4.17 -18.28 -5.90
N VAL A 120 -4.52 -19.56 -5.85
CA VAL A 120 -5.84 -20.06 -6.30
C VAL A 120 -6.94 -19.51 -5.39
N GLN A 121 -6.72 -19.51 -4.07
CA GLN A 121 -7.66 -18.94 -3.10
C GLN A 121 -7.90 -17.44 -3.35
N LEU A 122 -6.83 -16.66 -3.52
CA LEU A 122 -6.92 -15.22 -3.79
C LEU A 122 -7.65 -14.95 -5.11
N GLY A 123 -7.38 -15.73 -6.17
CA GLY A 123 -8.06 -15.57 -7.45
C GLY A 123 -9.58 -15.74 -7.36
N CYS A 124 -10.08 -16.78 -6.67
CA CYS A 124 -11.53 -16.95 -6.46
C CYS A 124 -12.14 -15.83 -5.60
N ARG A 125 -11.41 -15.37 -4.58
CA ARG A 125 -11.84 -14.28 -3.72
C ARG A 125 -11.95 -12.96 -4.49
N ASP A 126 -10.96 -12.66 -5.31
CA ASP A 126 -10.90 -11.41 -6.07
C ASP A 126 -12.04 -11.34 -7.10
N GLN A 127 -12.32 -12.45 -7.81
CA GLN A 127 -13.48 -12.56 -8.71
C GLN A 127 -14.81 -12.29 -7.99
N ARG A 128 -14.99 -12.81 -6.77
CA ARG A 128 -16.20 -12.58 -5.97
C ARG A 128 -16.33 -11.12 -5.55
N VAL A 129 -15.25 -10.54 -5.03
CA VAL A 129 -15.22 -9.15 -4.55
C VAL A 129 -15.44 -8.17 -5.69
N GLU A 130 -14.88 -8.43 -6.87
CA GLU A 130 -15.12 -7.64 -8.07
C GLU A 130 -16.59 -7.69 -8.49
N PHE A 131 -17.18 -8.89 -8.55
CA PHE A 131 -18.60 -9.05 -8.87
C PHE A 131 -19.51 -8.34 -7.85
N GLU A 132 -19.19 -8.45 -6.56
CA GLU A 132 -19.91 -7.78 -5.48
C GLU A 132 -19.86 -6.24 -5.61
N LYS A 133 -18.70 -5.67 -5.95
CA LYS A 133 -18.58 -4.23 -6.25
C LYS A 133 -19.46 -3.82 -7.42
N THR A 134 -19.47 -4.61 -8.50
CA THR A 134 -20.33 -4.34 -9.66
C THR A 134 -21.81 -4.37 -9.30
N VAL A 135 -22.23 -5.31 -8.44
CA VAL A 135 -23.61 -5.38 -7.93
C VAL A 135 -23.96 -4.15 -7.10
N LEU A 136 -23.09 -3.73 -6.18
CA LEU A 136 -23.33 -2.57 -5.33
C LEU A 136 -23.42 -1.26 -6.13
N ASN A 137 -22.55 -1.09 -7.13
CA ASN A 137 -22.57 0.09 -8.00
C ASN A 137 -23.83 0.16 -8.88
N SER A 138 -24.43 -0.99 -9.21
CA SER A 138 -25.63 -1.09 -10.05
C SER A 138 -26.91 -1.40 -9.25
N MET A 139 -26.91 -1.16 -7.94
CA MET A 139 -27.98 -1.61 -7.04
C MET A 139 -29.34 -0.98 -7.37
N GLU A 140 -29.36 0.31 -7.75
CA GLU A 140 -30.57 1.02 -8.15
C GLU A 140 -31.23 0.35 -9.37
N THR A 141 -30.46 0.07 -10.41
CA THR A 141 -30.94 -0.62 -11.61
C THR A 141 -31.43 -2.03 -11.30
N ILE A 142 -30.71 -2.78 -10.46
CA ILE A 142 -31.11 -4.14 -10.06
C ILE A 142 -32.45 -4.11 -9.34
N LYS A 143 -32.68 -3.11 -8.47
CA LYS A 143 -33.94 -2.90 -7.76
C LYS A 143 -35.07 -2.51 -8.71
N MET A 144 -34.82 -1.58 -9.65
CA MET A 144 -35.80 -1.17 -10.67
C MET A 144 -36.32 -2.36 -11.50
N PHE A 145 -35.45 -3.30 -11.86
CA PHE A 145 -35.82 -4.49 -12.62
C PHE A 145 -36.17 -5.72 -11.76
N SER A 146 -36.17 -5.61 -10.43
CA SER A 146 -36.39 -6.73 -9.49
C SER A 146 -35.49 -7.95 -9.73
N TRP A 147 -34.25 -7.73 -10.18
CA TRP A 147 -33.30 -8.78 -10.53
C TRP A 147 -32.50 -9.35 -9.34
N GLU A 148 -32.90 -9.11 -8.10
CA GLU A 148 -32.12 -9.49 -6.92
C GLU A 148 -31.84 -10.99 -6.82
N SER A 149 -32.86 -11.81 -7.05
CA SER A 149 -32.79 -13.28 -6.92
C SER A 149 -31.70 -13.91 -7.82
N PRO A 150 -31.63 -13.65 -9.14
CA PRO A 150 -30.57 -14.20 -9.99
C PRO A 150 -29.17 -13.72 -9.60
N PHE A 151 -29.00 -12.46 -9.18
CA PHE A 151 -27.71 -11.95 -8.70
C PHE A 151 -27.25 -12.64 -7.40
N VAL A 152 -28.17 -12.83 -6.44
CA VAL A 152 -27.89 -13.56 -5.20
C VAL A 152 -27.53 -15.02 -5.48
N LYS A 153 -28.24 -15.69 -6.40
CA LYS A 153 -27.93 -17.07 -6.78
C LYS A 153 -26.52 -17.19 -7.39
N LYS A 154 -26.14 -16.24 -8.25
CA LYS A 154 -24.79 -16.18 -8.83
C LYS A 154 -23.72 -15.93 -7.76
N LEU A 155 -23.95 -15.02 -6.82
CA LEU A 155 -23.04 -14.73 -5.71
C LEU A 155 -22.85 -15.96 -4.80
N LYS A 156 -23.94 -16.68 -4.46
CA LYS A 156 -23.88 -17.94 -3.70
C LYS A 156 -23.06 -19.02 -4.42
N SER A 157 -23.21 -19.15 -5.74
CA SER A 157 -22.41 -20.09 -6.54
C SER A 157 -20.91 -19.76 -6.49
N MET A 158 -20.54 -18.49 -6.63
CA MET A 158 -19.15 -18.04 -6.48
C MET A 158 -18.62 -18.32 -5.07
N ARG A 159 -19.43 -18.03 -4.03
CA ARG A 159 -19.07 -18.31 -2.64
C ARG A 159 -18.87 -19.81 -2.38
N GLY A 160 -19.69 -20.67 -2.97
CA GLY A 160 -19.53 -22.13 -2.89
C GLY A 160 -18.19 -22.61 -3.47
N LYS A 161 -17.81 -22.09 -4.65
CA LYS A 161 -16.50 -22.36 -5.26
C LYS A 161 -15.35 -21.88 -4.37
N GLU A 162 -15.42 -20.64 -3.88
CA GLU A 162 -14.43 -20.05 -2.97
C GLU A 162 -14.26 -20.92 -1.71
N LEU A 163 -15.36 -21.32 -1.06
CA LEU A 163 -15.32 -22.17 0.14
C LEU A 163 -14.74 -23.55 -0.15
N SER A 164 -15.02 -24.14 -1.31
CA SER A 164 -14.45 -25.43 -1.69
C SER A 164 -12.93 -25.38 -1.87
N VAL A 165 -12.42 -24.31 -2.50
CA VAL A 165 -10.99 -24.04 -2.64
C VAL A 165 -10.38 -23.76 -1.28
N PHE A 166 -11.02 -22.92 -0.48
CA PHE A 166 -10.56 -22.56 0.86
C PHE A 166 -10.40 -23.79 1.76
N ARG A 167 -11.38 -24.71 1.76
CA ARG A 167 -11.27 -25.98 2.50
C ARG A 167 -10.09 -26.81 2.04
N LYS A 168 -9.91 -26.99 0.72
CA LYS A 168 -8.76 -27.72 0.16
C LYS A 168 -7.44 -27.07 0.56
N THR A 169 -7.34 -25.75 0.46
CA THR A 169 -6.17 -24.97 0.87
C THR A 169 -5.85 -25.16 2.35
N LEU A 170 -6.85 -25.07 3.23
CA LEU A 170 -6.68 -25.31 4.67
C LEU A 170 -6.23 -26.74 4.97
N SER A 171 -6.83 -27.75 4.35
CA SER A 171 -6.43 -29.15 4.54
C SER A 171 -4.97 -29.38 4.10
N ILE A 172 -4.58 -28.84 2.93
CA ILE A 172 -3.20 -28.97 2.42
C ILE A 172 -2.21 -28.27 3.35
N ASN A 173 -2.50 -27.02 3.75
CA ASN A 173 -1.62 -26.26 4.64
C ASN A 173 -1.52 -26.91 6.03
N SER A 174 -2.62 -27.47 6.54
CA SER A 174 -2.61 -28.18 7.83
C SER A 174 -1.75 -29.44 7.76
N PHE A 175 -1.86 -30.20 6.66
CA PHE A 175 -1.02 -31.37 6.44
C PHE A 175 0.47 -31.01 6.35
N MET A 176 0.82 -29.96 5.60
CA MET A 176 2.20 -29.49 5.51
C MET A 176 2.74 -28.99 6.84
N HIS A 177 1.92 -28.28 7.62
CA HIS A 177 2.29 -27.86 8.98
C HIS A 177 2.57 -29.06 9.89
N SER A 178 1.72 -30.10 9.84
CA SER A 178 1.95 -31.34 10.58
C SER A 178 3.25 -32.03 10.15
N LEU A 179 3.55 -32.09 8.84
CA LEU A 179 4.83 -32.62 8.34
C LEU A 179 6.02 -31.83 8.87
N ASN A 180 5.93 -30.50 8.92
CA ASN A 180 6.97 -29.64 9.47
C ASN A 180 7.17 -29.90 10.97
N VAL A 181 6.08 -30.10 11.74
CA VAL A 181 6.14 -30.45 13.17
C VAL A 181 6.81 -31.79 13.41
N THR A 182 6.58 -32.79 12.57
CA THR A 182 7.16 -34.12 12.69
C THR A 182 8.59 -34.22 12.14
N SER A 183 9.03 -33.25 11.33
CA SER A 183 10.36 -33.27 10.70
C SER A 183 11.55 -33.53 11.64
N PRO A 184 11.61 -33.02 12.89
CA PRO A 184 12.77 -33.26 13.77
C PRO A 184 12.97 -34.73 14.12
N PHE A 185 11.89 -35.51 14.22
CA PHE A 185 11.98 -36.96 14.44
C PHE A 185 12.60 -37.68 13.24
N VAL A 186 12.16 -37.32 12.03
CA VAL A 186 12.69 -37.88 10.78
C VAL A 186 14.16 -37.55 10.63
N ILE A 187 14.53 -36.29 10.90
CA ILE A 187 15.92 -35.82 10.82
C ILE A 187 16.80 -36.54 11.83
N THR A 188 16.37 -36.61 13.09
CA THR A 188 17.09 -37.33 14.14
C THR A 188 17.29 -38.80 13.78
N PHE A 189 16.24 -39.46 13.27
CA PHE A 189 16.31 -40.84 12.83
C PHE A 189 17.31 -41.03 11.68
N VAL A 190 17.22 -40.19 10.63
CA VAL A 190 18.15 -40.22 9.50
C VAL A 190 19.58 -39.95 9.94
N SER A 191 19.80 -38.98 10.83
CA SER A 191 21.13 -38.67 11.38
C SER A 191 21.74 -39.87 12.10
N PHE A 192 20.97 -40.56 12.94
CA PHE A 192 21.47 -41.76 13.63
C PHE A 192 21.68 -42.95 12.71
N VAL A 193 20.82 -43.15 11.69
CA VAL A 193 21.01 -44.20 10.69
C VAL A 193 22.26 -43.96 9.86
N VAL A 194 22.49 -42.73 9.39
CA VAL A 194 23.71 -42.37 8.63
C VAL A 194 24.95 -42.52 9.50
N TYR A 195 24.87 -42.08 10.76
CA TYR A 195 25.98 -42.22 11.70
C TYR A 195 26.32 -43.70 11.96
N GLY A 196 25.33 -44.53 12.26
CA GLY A 196 25.52 -45.97 12.52
C GLY A 196 25.87 -46.79 11.28
N TRP A 197 25.54 -46.32 10.07
CA TRP A 197 26.00 -46.93 8.83
C TRP A 197 27.48 -46.67 8.58
N GLN A 198 27.94 -45.45 8.86
CA GLN A 198 29.28 -45.02 8.50
C GLN A 198 30.33 -45.30 9.59
N TYR A 199 29.90 -45.45 10.84
CA TYR A 199 30.75 -45.68 11.99
C TYR A 199 30.17 -46.79 12.85
N GLU A 200 31.02 -47.67 13.38
CA GLU A 200 30.58 -48.67 14.37
C GLU A 200 29.93 -47.95 15.57
N ILE A 201 28.79 -48.46 16.01
CA ILE A 201 27.91 -47.84 17.04
C ILE A 201 28.63 -47.66 18.39
N SER A 202 29.80 -48.29 18.57
CA SER A 202 30.64 -48.25 19.77
C SER A 202 31.22 -46.86 20.12
N ASP A 203 31.29 -45.93 19.16
CA ASP A 203 31.89 -44.59 19.36
C ASP A 203 30.87 -43.48 19.73
N LEU A 204 29.55 -43.70 19.60
CA LEU A 204 28.55 -42.68 19.94
C LEU A 204 28.18 -42.74 21.42
N ARG A 205 28.58 -41.72 22.18
CA ARG A 205 28.14 -41.61 23.58
C ARG A 205 26.69 -41.13 23.65
N PHE A 206 25.97 -41.60 24.66
CA PHE A 206 24.58 -41.21 24.88
C PHE A 206 24.44 -39.69 25.10
N GLU A 207 25.42 -39.04 25.75
CA GLU A 207 25.40 -37.60 25.97
C GLU A 207 25.41 -36.80 24.66
N ASP A 208 26.23 -37.22 23.69
CA ASP A 208 26.37 -36.56 22.39
C ASP A 208 25.07 -36.69 21.57
N ALA A 209 24.40 -37.85 21.66
CA ALA A 209 23.11 -38.07 21.01
C ALA A 209 22.03 -37.10 21.53
N PHE A 210 21.96 -36.84 22.84
CA PHE A 210 21.01 -35.88 23.41
C PHE A 210 21.33 -34.43 23.01
N VAL A 211 22.60 -34.05 22.95
CA VAL A 211 23.03 -32.72 22.49
C VAL A 211 22.61 -32.48 21.04
N LEU A 212 22.77 -33.47 20.16
CA LEU A 212 22.39 -33.36 18.75
C LEU A 212 20.88 -33.22 18.57
N ILE A 213 20.09 -34.02 19.30
CA ILE A 213 18.62 -33.91 19.29
C ILE A 213 18.19 -32.49 19.72
N ALA A 214 18.84 -31.93 20.75
CA ALA A 214 18.55 -30.58 21.21
C ALA A 214 18.91 -29.52 20.15
N ILE A 215 20.07 -29.63 19.50
CA ILE A 215 20.50 -28.69 18.44
C ILE A 215 19.58 -28.79 17.21
N PHE A 216 19.21 -29.99 16.76
CA PHE A 216 18.28 -30.17 15.63
C PHE A 216 16.90 -29.58 15.91
N ASN A 217 16.38 -29.74 17.13
CA ASN A 217 15.14 -29.11 17.55
C ASN A 217 15.27 -27.57 17.61
N TYR A 218 16.42 -27.05 18.01
CA TYR A 218 16.69 -25.60 18.05
C TYR A 218 16.73 -24.97 16.64
N MET A 219 17.39 -25.63 15.66
CA MET A 219 17.52 -25.14 14.29
C MET A 219 16.20 -25.07 13.50
N ARG A 220 15.13 -25.70 13.99
CA ARG A 220 13.84 -25.73 13.31
C ARG A 220 13.26 -24.34 13.04
N ARG A 221 13.24 -23.49 14.07
CA ARG A 221 12.68 -22.13 13.99
C ARG A 221 13.42 -21.26 12.97
N PRO A 222 14.76 -21.11 13.02
CA PRO A 222 15.47 -20.27 12.07
C PRO A 222 15.32 -20.77 10.62
N LEU A 223 15.34 -22.09 10.37
CA LEU A 223 15.14 -22.66 9.03
C LEU A 223 13.75 -22.35 8.46
N HIS A 224 12.70 -22.41 9.27
CA HIS A 224 11.35 -22.04 8.85
C HIS A 224 11.18 -20.53 8.58
N LEU A 225 11.96 -19.67 9.23
CA LEU A 225 11.82 -18.21 9.11
C LEU A 225 12.49 -17.62 7.86
N ILE A 226 13.53 -18.28 7.31
CA ILE A 226 14.31 -17.75 6.19
C ILE A 226 13.46 -17.57 4.92
N ILE A 227 12.69 -18.58 4.51
CA ILE A 227 11.91 -18.48 3.25
C ILE A 227 10.82 -17.40 3.31
N PRO A 228 9.97 -17.33 4.35
CA PRO A 228 9.00 -16.24 4.49
C PRO A 228 9.66 -14.87 4.55
N SER A 229 10.83 -14.74 5.19
CA SER A 229 11.56 -13.47 5.27
C SER A 229 11.98 -12.96 3.89
N LEU A 230 12.48 -13.85 3.02
CA LEU A 230 12.87 -13.49 1.65
C LEU A 230 11.65 -13.01 0.83
N GLU A 231 10.47 -13.60 1.05
CA GLU A 231 9.25 -13.13 0.41
C GLU A 231 8.84 -11.73 0.89
N MET A 232 8.92 -11.47 2.20
CA MET A 232 8.61 -10.16 2.76
C MET A 232 9.57 -9.08 2.29
N VAL A 233 10.87 -9.39 2.23
CA VAL A 233 11.90 -8.49 1.69
C VAL A 233 11.62 -8.17 0.22
N ASN A 234 11.29 -9.17 -0.61
CA ASN A 234 10.94 -8.94 -2.02
C ASN A 234 9.69 -8.06 -2.17
N LYS A 235 8.65 -8.29 -1.35
CA LYS A 235 7.45 -7.45 -1.31
C LYS A 235 7.76 -6.01 -0.90
N ALA A 236 8.64 -5.82 0.09
CA ALA A 236 9.08 -4.50 0.51
C ALA A 236 9.91 -3.80 -0.57
N LEU A 237 10.83 -4.51 -1.23
CA LEU A 237 11.64 -3.95 -2.32
C LEU A 237 10.75 -3.47 -3.48
N HIS A 238 9.78 -4.30 -3.90
CA HIS A 238 8.83 -3.88 -4.94
C HIS A 238 8.01 -2.65 -4.49
N SER A 239 7.59 -2.62 -3.24
CA SER A 239 6.84 -1.49 -2.67
C SER A 239 7.69 -0.21 -2.58
N ALA A 240 8.96 -0.33 -2.19
CA ALA A 240 9.91 0.76 -2.16
C ALA A 240 10.14 1.33 -3.56
N THR A 241 10.30 0.48 -4.58
CA THR A 241 10.41 0.92 -5.98
C THR A 241 9.16 1.69 -6.43
N ARG A 242 7.95 1.22 -6.08
CA ARG A 242 6.70 1.90 -6.42
C ARG A 242 6.55 3.27 -5.73
N ILE A 243 6.89 3.34 -4.45
CA ILE A 243 6.89 4.62 -3.70
C ILE A 243 7.94 5.56 -4.30
N ASN A 244 9.14 5.08 -4.61
CA ASN A 244 10.19 5.90 -5.22
C ASN A 244 9.75 6.45 -6.59
N GLN A 245 9.18 5.61 -7.45
CA GLN A 245 8.59 6.03 -8.73
C GLN A 245 7.55 7.14 -8.53
N PHE A 246 6.69 7.04 -7.52
CA PHE A 246 5.70 8.06 -7.17
C PHE A 246 6.35 9.36 -6.65
N LEU A 247 7.38 9.26 -5.80
CA LEU A 247 8.03 10.43 -5.20
C LEU A 247 8.86 11.22 -6.22
N ILE A 248 9.36 10.59 -7.28
CA ILE A 248 10.11 11.25 -8.36
C ILE A 248 9.21 12.03 -9.33
N VAL A 249 7.91 11.72 -9.39
CA VAL A 249 6.96 12.40 -10.28
C VAL A 249 7.02 13.91 -10.13
N LYS A 250 7.01 14.64 -11.26
CA LYS A 250 7.02 16.10 -11.29
C LYS A 250 5.87 16.66 -10.46
N GLN A 251 6.19 17.54 -9.51
CA GLN A 251 5.17 18.23 -8.72
C GLN A 251 4.52 19.31 -9.57
N SER A 252 3.27 19.66 -9.24
CA SER A 252 2.74 20.93 -9.72
C SER A 252 3.75 22.01 -9.37
N PRO A 253 4.04 22.93 -10.31
CA PRO A 253 4.78 24.11 -9.93
C PRO A 253 4.01 24.64 -8.74
N LYS A 254 4.67 24.67 -7.56
CA LYS A 254 4.10 25.40 -6.42
C LYS A 254 3.62 26.70 -7.03
N VAL A 255 2.39 27.10 -6.72
CA VAL A 255 1.92 28.46 -6.98
C VAL A 255 2.93 29.33 -6.26
N SER A 256 4.04 29.59 -6.93
CA SER A 256 5.03 30.52 -6.54
C SER A 256 4.20 31.75 -6.64
N SER A 257 3.88 32.32 -5.51
CA SER A 257 3.37 33.68 -5.37
C SER A 257 4.35 34.71 -5.96
N LYS A 258 5.28 34.29 -6.82
CA LYS A 258 6.03 35.01 -7.83
C LYS A 258 5.65 34.46 -9.21
N THR A 259 4.37 34.53 -9.59
CA THR A 259 4.01 34.75 -11.00
C THR A 259 4.56 36.15 -11.29
N THR A 260 5.68 36.19 -12.00
CA THR A 260 6.50 37.39 -12.19
C THR A 260 5.69 38.45 -12.96
N THR A 261 5.45 39.58 -12.26
CA THR A 261 5.09 40.98 -12.65
C THR A 261 3.71 41.23 -13.33
N LEU A 262 2.72 42.02 -12.84
CA LEU A 262 2.45 42.95 -11.69
C LEU A 262 0.89 43.16 -11.55
N PRO A 263 0.33 43.71 -10.44
CA PRO A 263 0.08 45.15 -10.33
C PRO A 263 0.34 45.71 -8.91
N PRO A 264 1.46 46.39 -8.65
CA PRO A 264 1.57 47.32 -7.53
C PRO A 264 1.15 48.75 -7.88
N ASN A 265 0.62 49.01 -9.09
CA ASN A 265 0.21 50.35 -9.54
C ASN A 265 -1.28 50.48 -9.92
N GLU A 266 -2.09 49.42 -9.85
CA GLU A 266 -3.55 49.48 -10.13
C GLU A 266 -4.33 48.80 -8.98
N PRO A 267 -4.93 49.56 -8.04
CA PRO A 267 -5.59 49.00 -6.85
C PRO A 267 -6.93 48.29 -7.14
N ASP A 268 -7.51 48.49 -8.33
CA ASP A 268 -8.88 48.07 -8.68
C ASP A 268 -8.96 46.79 -9.54
N VAL A 269 -7.84 46.13 -9.84
CA VAL A 269 -7.82 44.91 -10.67
C VAL A 269 -7.67 43.68 -9.78
N ASP A 270 -8.52 42.66 -9.98
CA ASP A 270 -8.46 41.38 -9.25
C ASP A 270 -7.87 40.24 -10.11
N ILE A 271 -8.06 40.27 -11.43
CA ILE A 271 -7.47 39.31 -12.37
C ILE A 271 -6.95 40.06 -13.59
N LYS A 272 -5.71 39.76 -14.00
CA LYS A 272 -5.08 40.29 -15.21
C LYS A 272 -4.32 39.20 -15.94
N ILE A 273 -4.69 38.96 -17.19
CA ILE A 273 -4.08 37.98 -18.10
C ILE A 273 -3.70 38.73 -19.39
N GLU A 274 -2.44 38.64 -19.81
CA GLU A 274 -1.91 39.31 -20.99
C GLU A 274 -1.29 38.30 -21.96
N SER A 275 -1.94 38.13 -23.13
CA SER A 275 -1.53 37.24 -24.23
C SER A 275 -0.97 35.89 -23.74
N ALA A 276 -1.76 35.24 -22.90
CA ALA A 276 -1.35 34.04 -22.19
C ALA A 276 -1.78 32.77 -22.91
N ASN A 277 -0.86 31.80 -22.94
CA ASN A 277 -1.17 30.44 -23.34
C ASN A 277 -1.17 29.54 -22.11
N PHE A 278 -2.14 28.64 -22.05
CA PHE A 278 -2.29 27.68 -20.96
C PHE A 278 -2.36 26.27 -21.50
N SER A 279 -1.73 25.36 -20.79
CA SER A 279 -1.75 23.96 -21.18
C SER A 279 -1.99 23.02 -20.01
N TRP A 280 -2.74 21.96 -20.30
CA TRP A 280 -2.82 20.77 -19.47
C TRP A 280 -1.61 19.85 -19.60
N ASN A 281 -0.82 19.93 -20.68
CA ASN A 281 0.33 19.05 -20.95
C ASN A 281 1.46 19.82 -21.65
N GLU A 282 2.72 19.40 -21.53
CA GLU A 282 3.84 20.10 -22.19
C GLU A 282 3.85 20.07 -23.74
N LYS A 283 2.88 19.40 -24.39
CA LYS A 283 2.85 19.19 -25.83
C LYS A 283 1.99 20.19 -26.61
N ASP A 284 0.77 20.46 -26.14
CA ASP A 284 -0.22 21.25 -26.88
C ASP A 284 -0.91 22.27 -25.97
N ASP A 285 -0.93 23.53 -26.37
CA ASP A 285 -1.66 24.58 -25.64
C ASP A 285 -3.18 24.35 -25.73
N THR A 286 -3.84 24.29 -24.57
CA THR A 286 -5.30 24.13 -24.46
C THR A 286 -6.03 25.46 -24.67
N LEU A 287 -5.43 26.55 -24.20
CA LEU A 287 -5.91 27.91 -24.40
C LEU A 287 -4.77 28.72 -25.02
N THR A 288 -5.07 29.47 -26.06
CA THR A 288 -4.10 30.28 -26.80
C THR A 288 -4.54 31.75 -26.83
N ASP A 289 -3.56 32.65 -26.67
CA ASP A 289 -3.73 34.10 -26.74
C ASP A 289 -4.88 34.67 -25.89
N VAL A 290 -4.97 34.21 -24.65
CA VAL A 290 -5.97 34.69 -23.70
C VAL A 290 -5.54 36.03 -23.14
N SER A 291 -6.39 37.04 -23.29
CA SER A 291 -6.25 38.34 -22.61
C SER A 291 -7.55 38.68 -21.87
N LEU A 292 -7.44 38.95 -20.57
CA LEU A 292 -8.59 39.20 -19.69
C LEU A 292 -8.20 40.15 -18.57
N GLN A 293 -9.05 41.14 -18.29
CA GLN A 293 -8.93 42.01 -17.13
C GLN A 293 -10.27 42.04 -16.40
N VAL A 294 -10.25 41.73 -15.10
CA VAL A 294 -11.43 41.76 -14.23
C VAL A 294 -11.15 42.74 -13.10
N LYS A 295 -12.02 43.74 -12.94
CA LYS A 295 -11.94 44.69 -11.84
C LYS A 295 -12.68 44.20 -10.62
N LYS A 296 -12.30 44.75 -9.47
CA LYS A 296 -12.90 44.41 -8.18
C LYS A 296 -14.39 44.76 -8.15
N GLY A 297 -15.20 43.80 -7.70
CA GLY A 297 -16.66 43.96 -7.57
C GLY A 297 -17.46 43.75 -8.85
N GLU A 298 -16.81 43.46 -9.97
CA GLU A 298 -17.50 43.14 -11.23
C GLU A 298 -18.07 41.72 -11.22
N LYS A 299 -19.17 41.53 -11.94
CA LYS A 299 -19.79 40.22 -12.17
C LYS A 299 -19.66 39.86 -13.64
N HIS A 300 -18.89 38.82 -13.92
CA HIS A 300 -18.63 38.35 -15.28
C HIS A 300 -19.29 36.99 -15.50
N ALA A 301 -19.75 36.75 -16.73
CA ALA A 301 -20.28 35.47 -17.17
C ALA A 301 -19.54 35.00 -18.42
N PHE A 302 -19.00 33.78 -18.39
CA PHE A 302 -18.34 33.16 -19.55
C PHE A 302 -19.34 32.32 -20.33
N ILE A 303 -19.62 32.69 -21.58
CA ILE A 303 -20.57 32.02 -22.47
C ILE A 303 -19.82 31.45 -23.68
N GLY A 304 -20.27 30.30 -24.19
CA GLY A 304 -19.77 29.76 -25.46
C GLY A 304 -20.26 28.33 -25.69
N PHE A 305 -19.79 27.69 -26.75
CA PHE A 305 -20.11 26.30 -27.06
C PHE A 305 -19.54 25.29 -26.04
N PRO A 306 -20.11 24.08 -25.93
CA PRO A 306 -19.45 22.98 -25.22
C PRO A 306 -18.01 22.79 -25.71
N LEU A 307 -17.10 22.37 -24.82
CA LEU A 307 -15.68 22.12 -25.13
C LEU A 307 -14.84 23.32 -25.60
N CYS A 308 -15.34 24.56 -25.55
CA CYS A 308 -14.56 25.75 -25.93
C CYS A 308 -13.56 26.23 -24.85
N GLY A 309 -13.25 25.41 -23.85
CA GLY A 309 -12.24 25.74 -22.83
C GLY A 309 -12.70 26.62 -21.65
N LYS A 310 -14.01 26.86 -21.46
CA LYS A 310 -14.53 27.65 -20.31
C LYS A 310 -14.03 27.16 -18.95
N SER A 311 -14.14 25.85 -18.69
CA SER A 311 -13.64 25.26 -17.44
C SER A 311 -12.13 25.35 -17.35
N SER A 312 -11.41 25.18 -18.47
CA SER A 312 -9.95 25.34 -18.54
C SER A 312 -9.51 26.76 -18.17
N LEU A 313 -10.29 27.78 -18.53
CA LEU A 313 -10.02 29.17 -18.16
C LEU A 313 -10.22 29.41 -16.66
N LEU A 314 -11.23 28.79 -16.05
CA LEU A 314 -11.39 28.85 -14.59
C LEU A 314 -10.23 28.15 -13.87
N PHE A 315 -9.81 27.00 -14.39
CA PHE A 315 -8.67 26.26 -13.86
C PHE A 315 -7.33 26.99 -14.06
N SER A 316 -7.18 27.83 -15.09
CA SER A 316 -5.99 28.66 -15.23
C SER A 316 -5.95 29.77 -14.18
N ILE A 317 -7.09 30.40 -13.87
CA ILE A 317 -7.21 31.40 -12.80
C ILE A 317 -6.89 30.80 -11.42
N THR A 318 -7.31 29.56 -11.15
CA THR A 318 -6.98 28.86 -9.89
C THR A 318 -5.54 28.33 -9.83
N GLY A 319 -4.79 28.40 -10.94
CA GLY A 319 -3.41 27.92 -11.04
C GLY A 319 -3.24 26.42 -11.30
N GLU A 320 -4.30 25.73 -11.74
CA GLU A 320 -4.29 24.29 -12.06
C GLU A 320 -3.75 24.01 -13.49
N LEU A 321 -3.87 24.98 -14.41
CA LEU A 321 -3.20 24.91 -15.72
C LEU A 321 -1.85 25.61 -15.68
N LYS A 322 -0.88 25.04 -16.40
CA LYS A 322 0.46 25.62 -16.56
C LYS A 322 0.41 26.78 -17.55
N LEU A 323 0.93 27.94 -17.14
CA LEU A 323 1.21 29.06 -18.05
C LEU A 323 2.44 28.72 -18.90
N THR A 324 2.27 28.63 -20.21
CA THR A 324 3.36 28.32 -21.16
C THR A 324 3.95 29.58 -21.78
N LYS A 325 3.11 30.60 -22.04
CA LYS A 325 3.49 31.91 -22.60
C LYS A 325 2.65 33.02 -21.98
N GLY A 326 3.17 34.24 -21.96
CA GLY A 326 2.43 35.44 -21.51
C GLY A 326 2.57 35.72 -20.02
N LYS A 327 1.66 36.54 -19.48
CA LYS A 327 1.66 36.94 -18.06
C LYS A 327 0.27 36.78 -17.45
N MET A 328 0.24 36.40 -16.18
CA MET A 328 -0.99 36.29 -15.40
C MET A 328 -0.76 36.77 -13.97
N TRP A 329 -1.71 37.55 -13.47
CA TRP A 329 -1.81 37.93 -12.07
C TRP A 329 -3.23 37.74 -11.57
N VAL A 330 -3.35 37.22 -10.34
CA VAL A 330 -4.61 36.98 -9.65
C VAL A 330 -4.47 37.42 -8.20
N SER A 331 -5.44 38.18 -7.72
CA SER A 331 -5.55 38.63 -6.32
C SER A 331 -5.72 37.44 -5.37
N LYS A 332 -5.31 37.61 -4.10
CA LYS A 332 -5.44 36.54 -3.09
C LYS A 332 -6.91 36.36 -2.68
N GLY A 333 -7.28 35.14 -2.29
CA GLY A 333 -8.60 34.84 -1.73
C GLY A 333 -9.62 34.34 -2.75
N ILE A 334 -9.21 33.39 -3.60
CA ILE A 334 -10.09 32.76 -4.59
C ILE A 334 -11.00 31.73 -3.88
N SER A 335 -12.30 31.76 -4.20
CA SER A 335 -13.25 30.70 -3.87
C SER A 335 -13.68 29.99 -5.14
N PHE A 336 -13.69 28.65 -5.14
CA PHE A 336 -13.97 27.85 -6.33
C PHE A 336 -15.06 26.82 -6.04
N ALA A 337 -16.03 26.70 -6.95
CA ALA A 337 -17.08 25.69 -6.92
C ALA A 337 -16.98 24.83 -8.20
N PRO A 338 -16.56 23.56 -8.10
CA PRO A 338 -16.45 22.68 -9.27
C PRO A 338 -17.83 22.28 -9.80
N ALA A 339 -17.91 21.95 -11.09
CA ALA A 339 -19.13 21.45 -11.72
C ALA A 339 -19.65 20.15 -11.06
N ASN A 340 -18.72 19.28 -10.64
CA ASN A 340 -19.02 18.10 -9.84
C ASN A 340 -18.74 18.43 -8.36
N PRO A 341 -19.76 18.50 -7.50
CA PRO A 341 -19.57 18.87 -6.10
C PRO A 341 -18.74 17.82 -5.36
N TYR A 342 -17.86 18.28 -4.47
CA TYR A 342 -17.14 17.42 -3.54
C TYR A 342 -17.66 17.65 -2.13
N ILE A 343 -18.29 16.61 -1.56
CA ILE A 343 -18.90 16.65 -0.24
C ILE A 343 -18.08 15.73 0.68
N PHE A 344 -17.59 16.27 1.79
CA PHE A 344 -16.93 15.47 2.82
C PHE A 344 -17.94 14.62 3.57
N SER A 345 -17.51 13.45 4.04
CA SER A 345 -18.27 12.57 4.93
C SER A 345 -18.38 13.15 6.34
N GLN A 346 -19.03 14.31 6.46
CA GLN A 346 -19.29 15.07 7.68
C GLN A 346 -20.72 15.63 7.62
N SER A 347 -21.15 16.36 8.66
CA SER A 347 -22.47 16.98 8.64
C SER A 347 -22.60 18.01 7.51
N VAL A 348 -23.83 18.30 7.08
CA VAL A 348 -24.08 19.38 6.10
C VAL A 348 -23.56 20.72 6.61
N LYS A 349 -23.67 20.96 7.93
CA LYS A 349 -23.15 22.16 8.57
C LYS A 349 -21.63 22.26 8.41
N ASP A 350 -20.90 21.17 8.65
CA ASP A 350 -19.44 21.16 8.57
C ASP A 350 -18.94 21.31 7.13
N ASN A 351 -19.67 20.72 6.17
CA ASN A 351 -19.41 20.92 4.74
C ASN A 351 -19.59 22.40 4.32
N ILE A 352 -20.59 23.10 4.87
CA ILE A 352 -20.80 24.54 4.61
C ILE A 352 -19.72 25.38 5.30
N LEU A 353 -19.32 25.03 6.52
CA LEU A 353 -18.29 25.77 7.26
C LEU A 353 -16.89 25.57 6.67
N PHE A 354 -16.61 24.38 6.13
CA PHE A 354 -15.34 24.03 5.48
C PHE A 354 -14.12 24.32 6.37
N GLY A 355 -14.23 24.03 7.67
CA GLY A 355 -13.17 24.28 8.67
C GLY A 355 -13.14 25.68 9.27
N ASN A 356 -14.02 26.59 8.86
CA ASN A 356 -14.15 27.92 9.48
C ASN A 356 -15.01 27.89 10.76
N ASP A 357 -14.80 28.88 11.63
CA ASP A 357 -15.60 29.06 12.84
C ASP A 357 -17.08 29.34 12.54
N TYR A 358 -17.95 28.78 13.38
CA TYR A 358 -19.39 28.97 13.24
C TYR A 358 -19.82 30.37 13.67
N VAL A 359 -20.17 31.21 12.69
CA VAL A 359 -20.78 32.52 12.92
C VAL A 359 -22.27 32.45 12.55
N LYS A 360 -23.15 32.37 13.57
CA LYS A 360 -24.60 32.19 13.40
C LYS A 360 -25.23 33.17 12.40
N SER A 361 -24.90 34.45 12.49
CA SER A 361 -25.47 35.49 11.60
C SER A 361 -25.07 35.32 10.13
N LYS A 362 -23.84 34.89 9.84
CA LYS A 362 -23.37 34.61 8.46
C LYS A 362 -23.98 33.31 7.94
N TYR A 363 -24.01 32.28 8.78
CA TYR A 363 -24.54 30.97 8.41
C TYR A 363 -26.03 31.04 8.03
N GLU A 364 -26.86 31.72 8.85
CA GLU A 364 -28.29 31.89 8.55
C GLU A 364 -28.53 32.71 7.28
N LYS A 365 -27.68 33.71 6.98
CA LYS A 365 -27.74 34.45 5.71
C LYS A 365 -27.47 33.55 4.51
N VAL A 366 -26.41 32.73 4.56
CA VAL A 366 -26.06 31.79 3.48
C VAL A 366 -27.18 30.76 3.27
N LYS A 367 -27.71 30.19 4.36
CA LYS A 367 -28.82 29.24 4.32
C LYS A 367 -30.09 29.84 3.68
N LYS A 368 -30.43 31.07 4.05
CA LYS A 368 -31.59 31.79 3.50
C LYS A 368 -31.44 32.08 2.00
N ILE A 369 -30.22 32.34 1.53
CA ILE A 369 -29.93 32.55 0.10
C ILE A 369 -30.07 31.23 -0.68
N GLN A 370 -29.51 30.13 -0.17
CA GLN A 370 -29.59 28.82 -0.84
C GLN A 370 -31.04 28.29 -0.98
N MET A 371 -31.90 28.49 0.02
CA MET A 371 -33.30 28.04 -0.05
C MET A 371 -34.13 28.77 -1.11
N LYS A 372 -33.78 30.01 -1.48
CA LYS A 372 -34.51 30.77 -2.51
C LYS A 372 -34.18 30.31 -3.94
N THR A 373 -33.02 29.71 -4.17
CA THR A 373 -32.57 29.24 -5.49
C THR A 373 -33.12 27.87 -5.89
N HIS A 374 -33.78 27.13 -4.99
CA HIS A 374 -34.39 25.82 -5.28
C HIS A 374 -35.91 25.87 -5.53
N PHE A 375 -36.49 27.07 -5.59
CA PHE A 375 -37.89 27.31 -5.95
C PHE A 375 -37.99 28.39 -7.03
N VAL A 376 -37.50 28.09 -8.24
CA VAL A 376 -37.91 28.73 -9.49
C VAL A 376 -37.92 27.67 -10.58
#